data_AF-A0A9X4MW78-F1
#
_entry.id   AF-A0A9X4MW78-F1
#
_cell.length_a   1.000
_cell.length_b   1.000
_cell.length_c   1.000
_cell.angle_alpha   90.00
_cell.angle_beta   90.00
_cell.angle_gamma   90.00
#
_symmetry.space_group_name_H-M   'P 1'
#
loop_
_entity.id
_entity.type
_entity.pdbx_description
1 polymer ?
#
loop_
_entity_poly.entity_id
_entity_poly.type
_entity_poly.pdbx_seq_one_letter_code
_entity_poly.pdbx_strand_id
1 'polypeptide(L)'
;MAKTNWNRTLEEVLKHKAQPKLMVSEKTGNEYTTDVIPVLTVVSIGSIEEIDGKFKYSIVDTGNDLEYVIKTSNKVEVKFGTILQFKNVRGGATQNGIGWYAADSVAVVQRNV
;
A
#
# COMPACT_ATOMS: atom_id res chain seq x y z
N MET A 1 8.69 14.00 28.37
CA MET A 1 9.57 12.87 28.01
C MET A 1 8.89 12.06 26.93
N ALA A 2 9.57 11.79 25.81
CA ALA A 2 9.01 10.90 24.79
C ALA A 2 8.93 9.48 25.35
N LYS A 3 7.77 8.82 25.18
CA LYS A 3 7.61 7.41 25.54
C LYS A 3 8.31 6.57 24.47
N THR A 4 8.98 5.50 24.88
CA THR A 4 9.55 4.52 23.95
C THR A 4 8.45 3.96 23.06
N ASN A 5 8.64 4.02 21.74
CA ASN A 5 7.74 3.44 20.76
C ASN A 5 8.39 2.17 20.19
N TRP A 6 7.74 1.02 20.39
CA TRP A 6 8.17 -0.26 19.82
C TRP A 6 7.51 -0.55 18.47
N ASN A 7 6.58 0.30 18.02
CA ASN A 7 5.92 0.16 16.73
C ASN A 7 6.66 0.96 15.66
N ARG A 8 7.10 0.26 14.61
CA ARG A 8 7.67 0.89 13.42
C ARG A 8 6.59 1.66 12.66
N THR A 9 6.97 2.82 12.15
CA THR A 9 6.16 3.67 11.26
C THR A 9 6.06 3.06 9.86
N LEU A 10 5.11 3.55 9.07
CA LEU A 10 4.96 3.13 7.67
C LEU A 10 6.25 3.35 6.86
N GLU A 11 6.89 4.51 7.06
CA GLU A 11 8.15 4.88 6.43
C GLU A 11 9.27 3.90 6.78
N GLU A 12 9.39 3.52 8.05
CA GLU A 12 10.41 2.55 8.49
C GLU A 12 10.14 1.14 7.98
N VAL A 13 8.87 0.72 7.91
CA VAL A 13 8.49 -0.63 7.47
C VAL A 13 8.72 -0.78 5.96
N LEU A 14 8.24 0.17 5.17
CA LEU A 14 8.30 0.10 3.70
C LEU A 14 9.57 0.73 3.13
N LYS A 15 10.34 1.48 3.92
CA LYS A 15 11.55 2.21 3.50
C LYS A 15 11.26 3.21 2.37
N HIS A 16 10.08 3.82 2.39
CA HIS A 16 9.65 4.88 1.48
C HIS A 16 9.20 6.09 2.26
N LYS A 17 9.50 7.28 1.74
CA LYS A 17 9.09 8.53 2.37
C LYS A 17 7.57 8.58 2.54
N ALA A 18 7.14 8.74 3.78
CA ALA A 18 5.74 8.95 4.10
C ALA A 18 5.46 10.44 4.34
N GLN A 19 4.19 10.82 4.20
CA GLN A 19 3.72 12.14 4.59
C GLN A 19 2.31 12.05 5.18
N PRO A 20 1.98 12.90 6.15
CA PRO A 20 0.64 12.96 6.70
C PRO A 20 -0.34 13.43 5.62
N LYS A 21 -1.51 12.79 5.56
CA LYS A 21 -2.58 13.13 4.64
C LYS A 21 -3.94 13.04 5.33
N LEU A 22 -4.79 14.03 5.07
CA LEU A 22 -6.19 14.00 5.46
C LEU A 22 -6.94 13.02 4.54
N MET A 23 -7.64 12.07 5.15
CA MET A 23 -8.38 11.00 4.50
C MET A 23 -9.83 11.00 5.03
N VAL A 24 -10.76 10.52 4.22
CA VAL A 24 -12.15 10.33 4.62
C VAL A 24 -12.43 8.83 4.78
N SER A 25 -13.00 8.45 5.92
CA SER A 25 -13.33 7.05 6.21
C SER A 25 -14.50 6.60 5.33
N GLU A 26 -14.29 5.56 4.51
CA GLU A 26 -15.37 4.94 3.73
C GLU A 26 -16.49 4.37 4.62
N LYS A 27 -16.17 3.96 5.86
CA LYS A 27 -17.15 3.37 6.78
C LYS A 27 -17.98 4.40 7.52
N THR A 28 -17.37 5.50 7.93
CA THR A 28 -17.99 6.46 8.87
C THR A 28 -18.17 7.85 8.28
N GLY A 29 -17.56 8.17 7.15
CA GLY A 29 -17.53 9.51 6.56
C GLY A 29 -16.65 10.51 7.31
N ASN A 30 -16.04 10.13 8.42
CA ASN A 30 -15.22 11.04 9.22
C ASN A 30 -13.85 11.26 8.60
N GLU A 31 -13.36 12.48 8.73
CA GLU A 31 -11.98 12.84 8.39
C GLU A 31 -11.01 12.30 9.44
N TYR A 32 -9.85 11.83 8.97
CA TYR A 32 -8.76 11.39 9.82
C TYR A 32 -7.43 11.67 9.13
N THR A 33 -6.38 11.92 9.90
CA THR A 33 -5.03 12.11 9.37
C THR A 33 -4.23 10.82 9.56
N THR A 34 -3.56 10.38 8.51
CA THR A 34 -2.68 9.21 8.56
C THR A 34 -1.48 9.41 7.64
N ASP A 35 -0.37 8.73 7.92
CA ASP A 35 0.78 8.73 7.05
C ASP A 35 0.53 7.88 5.82
N VAL A 36 0.88 8.42 4.65
CA VAL A 36 0.78 7.72 3.37
C VAL A 36 2.07 7.84 2.60
N ILE A 37 2.41 6.80 1.83
CA ILE A 37 3.36 6.90 0.73
C ILE A 37 2.56 7.39 -0.49
N PRO A 38 2.78 8.63 -0.97
CA PRO A 38 1.90 9.24 -1.97
C PRO A 38 1.88 8.48 -3.29
N VAL A 39 3.04 7.99 -3.69
CA VAL A 39 3.25 7.21 -4.91
C VAL A 39 4.23 6.08 -4.58
N LEU A 40 3.80 4.84 -4.77
CA LEU A 40 4.61 3.65 -4.58
C LEU A 40 4.69 2.88 -5.90
N THR A 41 5.89 2.69 -6.43
CA THR A 41 6.11 1.92 -7.67
C THR A 41 6.77 0.59 -7.34
N VAL A 42 6.10 -0.51 -7.67
CA VAL A 42 6.50 -1.89 -7.30
C VAL A 42 6.18 -2.86 -8.43
N VAL A 43 6.71 -4.08 -8.35
CA VAL A 43 6.53 -5.11 -9.37
C VAL A 43 5.50 -6.13 -8.92
N SER A 44 4.52 -6.43 -9.75
CA SER A 44 3.55 -7.50 -9.49
C SER A 44 4.16 -8.88 -9.70
N ILE A 45 3.81 -9.83 -8.82
CA ILE A 45 4.12 -11.24 -9.01
C ILE A 45 3.10 -11.97 -9.91
N GLY A 46 2.10 -11.25 -10.45
CA GLY A 46 1.10 -11.81 -11.36
C GLY A 46 -0.15 -12.39 -10.69
N SER A 47 -0.29 -12.24 -9.36
CA SER A 47 -1.48 -12.67 -8.62
C SER A 47 -2.37 -11.48 -8.26
N ILE A 48 -3.68 -11.64 -8.51
CA ILE A 48 -4.74 -10.75 -8.02
C ILE A 48 -5.78 -11.61 -7.32
N GLU A 49 -6.12 -11.26 -6.08
CA GLU A 49 -7.26 -11.84 -5.36
C GLU A 49 -8.37 -10.80 -5.20
N GLU A 50 -9.61 -11.21 -5.45
CA GLU A 50 -10.79 -10.39 -5.18
C GLU A 50 -11.40 -10.82 -3.84
N ILE A 51 -11.62 -9.85 -2.95
CA ILE A 51 -12.25 -10.07 -1.65
C ILE A 51 -13.10 -8.86 -1.27
N ASP A 52 -14.36 -9.09 -0.93
CA ASP A 52 -15.33 -8.05 -0.57
C ASP A 52 -15.41 -6.90 -1.60
N GLY A 53 -15.34 -7.23 -2.90
CA GLY A 53 -15.35 -6.25 -4.00
C GLY A 53 -14.10 -5.37 -4.09
N LYS A 54 -13.01 -5.74 -3.39
CA LYS A 54 -11.69 -5.09 -3.46
C LYS A 54 -10.65 -6.06 -4.00
N PHE A 55 -9.57 -5.51 -4.52
CA PHE A 55 -8.51 -6.27 -5.20
C PHE A 55 -7.22 -6.21 -4.41
N LYS A 56 -6.67 -7.39 -4.08
CA LYS A 56 -5.38 -7.57 -3.44
C LYS A 56 -4.33 -7.89 -4.50
N TYR A 57 -3.26 -7.13 -4.51
CA TYR A 57 -2.12 -7.29 -5.40
C TYR A 57 -0.94 -7.79 -4.60
N SER A 58 -0.45 -8.98 -4.91
CA SER A 58 0.84 -9.46 -4.41
C SER A 58 1.97 -8.81 -5.21
N ILE A 59 2.88 -8.15 -4.51
CA ILE A 59 3.94 -7.33 -5.12
C ILE A 59 5.27 -7.56 -4.42
N VAL A 60 6.34 -7.28 -5.17
CA VAL A 60 7.70 -7.15 -4.66
C VAL A 60 8.20 -5.74 -4.87
N ASP A 61 8.80 -5.17 -3.83
CA ASP A 61 9.59 -3.95 -3.88
C ASP A 61 11.07 -4.33 -3.99
N THR A 62 11.54 -4.39 -5.24
CA THR A 62 12.92 -4.79 -5.56
C THR A 62 13.96 -3.80 -5.04
N GLY A 63 13.59 -2.53 -4.80
CA GLY A 63 14.53 -1.53 -4.28
C GLY A 63 14.83 -1.70 -2.80
N ASN A 64 13.90 -2.31 -2.07
CA ASN A 64 13.97 -2.44 -0.61
C ASN A 64 14.02 -3.88 -0.11
N ASP A 65 13.97 -4.85 -1.02
CA ASP A 65 13.93 -6.31 -0.77
C ASP A 65 12.75 -6.70 0.13
N LEU A 66 11.54 -6.29 -0.27
CA LEU A 66 10.30 -6.52 0.47
C LEU A 66 9.25 -7.19 -0.42
N GLU A 67 8.47 -8.11 0.15
CA GLU A 67 7.28 -8.70 -0.46
C GLU A 67 6.05 -8.46 0.44
N TYR A 68 4.96 -8.00 -0.15
CA TYR A 68 3.73 -7.70 0.57
C TYR A 68 2.51 -7.63 -0.36
N VAL A 69 1.33 -7.53 0.26
CA VAL A 69 0.04 -7.45 -0.46
C VAL A 69 -0.59 -6.10 -0.22
N ILE A 70 -0.98 -5.40 -1.29
CA ILE A 70 -1.68 -4.11 -1.22
C ILE A 70 -3.11 -4.28 -1.71
N LYS A 71 -4.08 -3.80 -0.91
CA LYS A 71 -5.50 -3.80 -1.29
C LYS A 71 -5.93 -2.45 -1.86
N THR A 72 -6.71 -2.46 -2.94
CA THR A 72 -7.28 -1.27 -3.57
C THR A 72 -8.71 -1.53 -4.07
N SER A 73 -9.43 -0.49 -4.43
CA SER A 73 -10.82 -0.55 -4.92
C SER A 73 -10.93 -0.80 -6.43
N ASN A 74 -9.97 -0.32 -7.22
CA ASN A 74 -9.99 -0.51 -8.67
C ASN A 74 -9.16 -1.71 -9.12
N LYS A 75 -9.64 -2.42 -10.16
CA LYS A 75 -8.90 -3.52 -10.79
C LYS A 75 -8.11 -3.03 -12.00
N VAL A 76 -6.86 -3.46 -12.08
CA VAL A 76 -6.04 -3.51 -13.30
C VAL A 76 -5.58 -4.95 -13.54
N GLU A 77 -5.51 -5.36 -14.81
CA GLU A 77 -4.98 -6.66 -15.20
C GLU A 77 -3.45 -6.68 -15.06
N VAL A 78 -2.91 -7.78 -14.56
CA VAL A 78 -1.47 -7.93 -14.32
C VAL A 78 -0.98 -9.31 -14.71
N LYS A 79 0.29 -9.36 -15.09
CA LYS A 79 1.11 -10.57 -15.20
C LYS A 79 2.37 -10.41 -14.36
N PHE A 80 3.10 -11.50 -14.12
CA PHE A 80 4.40 -11.42 -13.48
C PHE A 80 5.30 -10.37 -14.16
N GLY A 81 5.94 -9.52 -13.36
CA GLY A 81 6.79 -8.44 -13.87
C GLY A 81 6.06 -7.15 -14.26
N THR A 82 4.74 -7.08 -14.14
CA THR A 82 3.99 -5.84 -14.40
C THR A 82 4.36 -4.79 -13.38
N ILE A 83 4.80 -3.61 -13.83
CA ILE A 83 5.10 -2.48 -12.95
C ILE A 83 3.80 -1.79 -12.58
N LEU A 84 3.54 -1.69 -11.29
CA LEU A 84 2.37 -1.06 -10.72
C LEU A 84 2.75 0.21 -9.98
N GLN A 85 1.90 1.22 -10.11
CA GLN A 85 1.98 2.44 -9.32
C GLN A 85 0.72 2.56 -8.45
N PHE A 86 0.91 2.55 -7.15
CA PHE A 86 -0.14 2.74 -6.16
C PHE A 86 -0.15 4.19 -5.66
N LYS A 87 -1.33 4.72 -5.36
CA LYS A 87 -1.50 6.06 -4.79
C LYS A 87 -1.96 6.02 -3.34
N ASN A 88 -1.34 6.87 -2.52
CA ASN A 88 -1.61 7.04 -1.08
C ASN A 88 -1.63 5.69 -0.33
N VAL A 89 -0.54 4.94 -0.47
CA VAL A 89 -0.37 3.66 0.23
C VAL A 89 -0.28 3.95 1.73
N ARG A 90 -1.11 3.26 2.50
CA ARG A 90 -1.20 3.35 3.95
C ARG A 90 -1.22 1.96 4.53
N GLY A 91 -0.83 1.83 5.78
CA GLY A 91 -0.81 0.54 6.44
C GLY A 91 -0.59 0.63 7.94
N GLY A 92 -0.65 -0.52 8.57
CA GLY A 92 -0.40 -0.64 10.00
C GLY A 92 -0.39 -2.09 10.42
N ALA A 93 -0.17 -2.33 11.71
CA ALA A 93 -0.28 -3.66 12.29
C ALA A 93 -1.73 -3.96 12.68
N THR A 94 -2.18 -5.18 12.43
CA THR A 94 -3.36 -5.74 13.08
C THR A 94 -3.03 -6.11 14.53
N GLN A 95 -4.06 -6.44 15.33
CA GLN A 95 -3.88 -6.86 16.73
C GLN A 95 -2.92 -8.06 16.89
N ASN A 96 -2.80 -8.89 15.85
CA ASN A 96 -1.93 -10.07 15.84
C ASN A 96 -0.53 -9.77 15.25
N GLY A 97 -0.18 -8.49 15.04
CA GLY A 97 1.12 -8.09 14.50
C GLY A 97 1.29 -8.26 12.98
N ILE A 98 0.28 -8.81 12.28
CA ILE A 98 0.31 -8.93 10.82
C ILE A 98 0.07 -7.54 10.21
N GLY A 99 0.98 -7.11 9.34
CA GLY A 99 0.85 -5.86 8.60
C GLY A 99 -0.25 -5.91 7.54
N TRP A 100 -1.02 -4.82 7.41
CA TRP A 100 -1.95 -4.64 6.31
C TRP A 100 -1.59 -3.38 5.52
N TYR A 101 -1.81 -3.42 4.21
CA TYR A 101 -1.59 -2.27 3.32
C TYR A 101 -2.79 -2.04 2.42
N ALA A 102 -3.15 -0.77 2.24
CA ALA A 102 -4.19 -0.33 1.33
C ALA A 102 -3.74 0.88 0.52
N ALA A 103 -4.32 1.06 -0.65
CA ALA A 103 -4.12 2.21 -1.51
C ALA A 103 -5.47 2.77 -1.97
N ASP A 104 -5.46 4.00 -2.47
CA ASP A 104 -6.66 4.59 -3.07
C ASP A 104 -6.89 4.07 -4.47
N SER A 105 -5.80 3.86 -5.22
CA SER A 105 -5.87 3.35 -6.59
C SER A 105 -4.57 2.67 -6.99
N VAL A 106 -4.65 1.81 -8.01
CA VAL A 106 -3.51 1.24 -8.73
C VAL A 106 -3.58 1.57 -10.22
N ALA A 107 -2.43 1.75 -10.85
CA ALA A 107 -2.30 1.87 -12.30
C ALA A 107 -1.10 1.05 -12.81
N VAL A 108 -1.19 0.55 -14.04
CA VAL A 108 -0.05 -0.06 -14.73
C VAL A 108 0.85 1.06 -15.27
N VAL A 109 2.14 1.00 -14.95
CA VAL A 109 3.13 1.91 -15.53
C VAL A 109 3.48 1.39 -16.91
N GLN A 110 3.02 2.07 -17.95
CA GLN A 110 3.46 1.80 -19.32
C GLN A 110 4.88 2.34 -19.47
N ARG A 111 5.82 1.46 -19.82
CA ARG A 111 7.14 1.88 -20.28
C ARG A 111 6.94 2.31 -21.73
N ASN A 112 6.96 3.61 -22.00
CA ASN A 112 7.05 4.09 -23.37
C ASN A 112 8.37 3.53 -23.93
N VAL A 113 8.24 2.60 -24.88
CA VAL A 113 9.33 2.10 -25.72
C VAL A 113 9.48 2.97 -26.94
#